data_AF-K8GL63-F1
#
_entry.id   AF-K8GL63-F1
#
_cell.length_a   1.000
_cell.length_b   1.000
_cell.length_c   1.000
_cell.angle_alpha   90.00
_cell.angle_beta   90.00
_cell.angle_gamma   90.00
#
_symmetry.space_group_name_H-M   'P 1'
#
loop_
_entity.id
_entity.type
_entity.pdbx_description
1 polymer ?
#
loop_
_entity_poly.entity_id
_entity_poly.type
_entity_poly.pdbx_seq_one_letter_code
_entity_poly.pdbx_strand_id
1 'polypeptide(L)' 'MMPFLQKLAETTAWSVVGVVLLFGSLWLFDKLDPIDFRQEIRDGNLAAGVIVAAVVLAIAAIVVTILLTP' A
#
# COMPACT_ATOMS: atom_id res chain seq x y z
N MET A 1 -28.24 19.25 -2.50
CA MET A 1 -27.21 18.85 -1.52
C MET A 1 -27.02 17.33 -1.39
N MET A 2 -28.07 16.50 -1.41
CA MET A 2 -27.95 15.03 -1.29
C MET A 2 -26.96 14.33 -2.24
N PRO A 3 -26.89 14.64 -3.55
CA PRO A 3 -25.96 13.94 -4.46
C PRO A 3 -24.49 14.26 -4.18
N PHE A 4 -24.20 15.41 -3.56
CA PHE A 4 -22.84 15.76 -3.17
C PHE A 4 -22.37 14.92 -1.97
N LEU A 5 -23.23 14.77 -0.95
CA LEU A 5 -22.91 13.96 0.23
C LEU A 5 -22.70 12.48 -0.12
N GLN A 6 -23.47 11.95 -1.07
CA GLN A 6 -23.30 10.58 -1.56
C GLN A 6 -21.94 10.38 -2.23
N LYS A 7 -21.55 11.26 -3.17
CA LYS A 7 -20.22 11.19 -3.82
C LYS A 7 -19.08 11.33 -2.83
N LEU A 8 -19.22 12.22 -1.85
CA LEU A 8 -18.22 12.38 -0.80
C LEU A 8 -18.08 11.09 0.02
N ALA A 9 -19.19 10.50 0.45
CA ALA A 9 -19.19 9.25 1.20
C ALA A 9 -18.55 8.09 0.41
N GLU A 10 -18.90 7.93 -0.87
CA GLU A 10 -18.30 6.93 -1.76
C GLU A 10 -16.78 7.15 -1.91
N THR A 11 -16.35 8.37 -2.18
CA THR A 11 -14.93 8.70 -2.38
C THR A 11 -14.14 8.45 -1.10
N THR A 12 -14.67 8.86 0.04
CA THR A 12 -14.04 8.61 1.34
C THR A 12 -14.00 7.12 1.66
N ALA A 13 -15.08 6.37 1.42
CA ALA A 13 -15.12 4.93 1.64
C ALA A 13 -14.05 4.21 0.82
N TRP A 14 -13.96 4.48 -0.49
CA TRP A 14 -12.95 3.88 -1.36
C TRP A 14 -11.52 4.30 -1.01
N SER A 15 -11.33 5.55 -0.56
CA SER A 15 -10.03 6.01 -0.07
C SER A 15 -9.58 5.22 1.16
N VAL A 16 -10.49 4.98 2.11
CA VAL A 16 -10.22 4.16 3.30
C VAL A 16 -9.88 2.72 2.90
N VAL A 17 -10.63 2.12 1.98
CA VAL A 17 -10.33 0.78 1.46
C VAL A 17 -8.93 0.73 0.83
N GLY A 18 -8.57 1.70 0.00
CA GLY A 18 -7.24 1.78 -0.61
C GLY A 18 -6.11 1.88 0.42
N VAL A 19 -6.28 2.71 1.45
CA VAL A 19 -5.32 2.84 2.55
C VAL A 19 -5.17 1.51 3.31
N VAL A 20 -6.28 0.85 3.64
CA VAL A 20 -6.26 -0.45 4.32
C VAL A 20 -5.55 -1.50 3.48
N LEU A 21 -5.81 -1.55 2.17
CA LEU A 21 -5.15 -2.51 1.28
C LEU A 21 -3.64 -2.24 1.15
N LEU A 22 -3.23 -0.98 1.01
CA LEU A 22 -1.81 -0.59 0.96
C LEU A 22 -1.05 -1.02 2.21
N PHE A 23 -1.51 -0.58 3.38
CA PHE A 23 -0.84 -0.89 4.65
C PHE A 23 -0.96 -2.38 5.01
N GLY A 24 -2.11 -2.98 4.75
CA GLY A 24 -2.32 -4.41 4.97
C GLY A 24 -1.40 -5.28 4.12
N SER A 25 -1.17 -4.90 2.86
CA SER A 25 -0.26 -5.64 1.97
C SER A 25 1.20 -5.45 2.36
N LEU A 26 1.61 -4.24 2.76
CA LEU A 26 2.97 -4.00 3.26
C LEU A 26 3.24 -4.75 4.56
N TRP A 27 2.27 -4.74 5.48
CA TRP A 27 2.36 -5.51 6.72
C TRP A 27 2.40 -7.02 6.44
N LEU A 28 1.63 -7.50 5.46
CA LEU A 28 1.66 -8.89 5.06
C LEU A 28 3.01 -9.27 4.44
N PHE A 29 3.59 -8.39 3.62
CA PHE A 29 4.93 -8.58 3.05
C PHE A 29 5.98 -8.71 4.15
N ASP A 30 6.03 -7.76 5.10
CA ASP A 30 6.95 -7.79 6.25
C ASP A 30 6.77 -9.06 7.10
N LYS A 31 5.57 -9.67 7.09
CA LYS A 31 5.28 -10.90 7.83
C LYS A 31 5.66 -12.18 7.07
N LEU A 32 5.60 -12.15 5.74
CA LEU A 32 5.90 -13.30 4.89
C LEU A 32 7.40 -13.47 4.64
N ASP A 33 8.13 -12.37 4.53
CA ASP A 33 9.57 -12.39 4.35
C ASP A 33 10.29 -12.55 5.71
N PRO A 34 11.20 -13.53 5.87
CA PRO A 34 11.98 -13.68 7.10
C PRO A 34 13.03 -12.57 7.32
N ILE A 35 13.31 -11.73 6.33
CA ILE A 35 14.35 -10.69 6.40
C ILE A 35 13.79 -9.42 7.08
N ASP A 36 14.52 -8.92 8.09
CA ASP A 36 14.25 -7.59 8.65
C ASP A 36 14.86 -6.50 7.76
N PHE A 37 14.11 -6.11 6.72
CA PHE A 37 14.55 -5.04 5.82
C PHE A 37 14.78 -3.70 6.52
N ARG A 38 14.11 -3.43 7.66
CA ARG A 38 14.30 -2.16 8.39
C ARG A 38 15.67 -2.13 9.05
N GLN A 39 16.09 -3.25 9.63
CA GLN A 39 17.44 -3.40 10.15
C GLN A 39 18.46 -3.32 9.02
N GLU A 40 18.24 -4.05 7.94
CA GLU A 40 19.16 -4.12 6.81
C GLU A 40 19.40 -2.73 6.16
N ILE A 41 18.36 -1.90 6.06
CA ILE A 41 18.47 -0.50 5.61
C ILE A 41 19.26 0.36 6.61
N ARG A 42 19.06 0.17 7.92
CA ARG A 42 19.81 0.92 8.96
C ARG A 42 21.28 0.56 8.97
N ASP A 43 21.62 -0.67 8.63
CA ASP A 43 22.99 -1.17 8.52
C ASP A 43 23.67 -0.73 7.21
N GLY A 44 22.96 0.04 6.36
CA GLY A 44 23.49 0.65 5.15
C GLY A 44 23.34 -0.21 3.88
N ASN A 45 22.55 -1.28 3.93
CA ASN A 45 22.32 -2.11 2.76
C ASN A 45 21.38 -1.43 1.75
N LEU A 46 21.97 -0.88 0.69
CA LEU A 46 21.24 -0.24 -0.40
C LEU A 46 20.28 -1.21 -1.11
N ALA A 47 20.66 -2.48 -1.26
CA ALA A 47 19.83 -3.47 -1.96
C ALA A 47 18.50 -3.70 -1.23
N ALA A 48 18.53 -3.76 0.10
CA ALA A 48 17.31 -3.84 0.93
C ALA A 48 16.39 -2.62 0.72
N GLY A 49 16.96 -1.41 0.64
CA GLY A 49 16.21 -0.20 0.35
C GLY A 49 15.53 -0.23 -1.04
N VAL A 50 16.24 -0.71 -2.05
CA VAL A 50 15.70 -0.86 -3.42
C VAL A 50 14.56 -1.89 -3.45
N ILE A 51 14.71 -3.02 -2.75
CA ILE A 51 13.66 -4.05 -2.65
C ILE A 51 12.40 -3.46 -2.02
N VAL A 52 12.53 -2.80 -0.87
CA VAL A 52 11.38 -2.18 -0.18
C VAL A 52 10.69 -1.15 -1.08
N ALA A 53 11.46 -0.32 -1.79
CA ALA A 53 10.89 0.64 -2.74
C ALA A 53 10.11 -0.05 -3.88
N ALA A 54 10.67 -1.11 -4.46
CA ALA A 54 10.03 -1.87 -5.51
C ALA A 54 8.72 -2.55 -5.04
N VAL A 55 8.73 -3.11 -3.83
CA VAL A 55 7.56 -3.74 -3.22
C VAL A 55 6.46 -2.72 -2.95
N VAL A 56 6.79 -1.55 -2.39
CA VAL A 56 5.84 -0.46 -2.18
C VAL A 56 5.20 -0.03 -3.50
N LEU A 57 6.00 0.15 -4.56
CA LEU A 57 5.50 0.52 -5.88
C LEU A 57 4.60 -0.57 -6.49
N ALA A 58 5.00 -1.84 -6.36
CA ALA A 58 4.21 -2.97 -6.87
C ALA A 58 2.85 -3.07 -6.18
N ILE A 59 2.82 -3.00 -4.85
CA ILE A 59 1.58 -3.02 -4.06
C ILE A 59 0.70 -1.81 -4.42
N ALA A 60 1.29 -0.61 -4.52
CA ALA A 60 0.54 0.59 -4.91
C ALA A 60 -0.08 0.45 -6.30
N ALA A 61 0.66 -0.09 -7.28
CA ALA A 61 0.13 -0.35 -8.61
C ALA A 61 -1.05 -1.33 -8.57
N ILE A 62 -0.92 -2.44 -7.85
CA ILE A 62 -1.99 -3.45 -7.69
C ILE A 62 -3.24 -2.82 -7.06
N VAL A 63 -3.09 -2.07 -5.97
CA VAL A 63 -4.22 -1.41 -5.29
C VAL A 63 -4.92 -0.42 -6.20
N VAL A 64 -4.16 0.42 -6.91
CA VAL A 64 -4.72 1.37 -7.88
C VAL A 64 -5.48 0.62 -8.98
N THR A 65 -4.93 -0.46 -9.54
CA THR A 65 -5.62 -1.26 -10.56
C THR A 65 -6.92 -1.85 -10.05
N ILE A 66 -6.93 -2.40 -8.84
CA ILE A 66 -8.15 -3.00 -8.25
C ILE A 66 -9.22 -1.93 -8.00
N LEU A 67 -8.83 -0.75 -7.50
CA LEU A 67 -9.79 0.33 -7.23
C LEU A 67 -10.35 0.98 -8.50
N LEU A 68 -9.59 0.97 -9.59
CA LEU A 68 -10.01 1.54 -10.88
C LEU A 68 -10.78 0.56 -11.77
N THR A 69 -10.80 -0.73 -11.41
CA THR A 69 -11.54 -1.76 -12.16
C THR A 69 -12.90 -1.97 -11.48
N PRO A 70 -14.02 -1.55 -12.11
CA PRO A 70 -15.37 -1.65 -11.54
C PRO A 70 -15.89 -3.08 -11.45
#